data_AF-A0A8T2B1T8-F1
#
_entry.id   AF-A0A8T2B1T8-F1
#
_cell.length_a   1.000
_cell.length_b   1.000
_cell.length_c   1.000
_cell.angle_alpha   90.00
_cell.angle_beta   90.00
_cell.angle_gamma   90.00
#
_symmetry.space_group_name_H-M   'P 1'
#
loop_
_entity.id
_entity.type
_entity.pdbx_description
1 polymer ?
#
loop_
_entity_poly.entity_id
_entity_poly.type
_entity_poly.pdbx_seq_one_letter_code
_entity_poly.pdbx_strand_id
1 'polypeptide(L)'
;MTTLIDSYAAQCWKCLKVRYVESQEKYEGIRSETPEKSFECRSCEEPGDVDMNFDSPVVRWFQDRNGIPKTPQGLKRILVVRRSGEKADVYYQTEAPKRKRLKCFKDVTKFIEDNEQFKDMKIEEVSFAAPKRMKKKKV
;
A
#
# COMPACT_ATOMS: atom_id res chain seq x y z
N MET A 1 6.11 19.87 3.98
CA MET A 1 6.06 18.90 2.87
C MET A 1 5.18 17.73 3.29
N THR A 2 4.24 17.30 2.47
CA THR A 2 3.53 16.02 2.63
C THR A 2 4.40 14.90 2.08
N THR A 3 4.67 13.88 2.89
CA THR A 3 5.49 12.74 2.48
C THR A 3 4.59 11.67 1.87
N LEU A 4 4.88 11.28 0.64
CA LEU A 4 4.22 10.14 -0.03
C LEU A 4 5.00 8.86 0.28
N ILE A 5 4.30 7.73 0.34
CA ILE A 5 4.94 6.42 0.31
C ILE A 5 4.99 5.98 -1.15
N ASP A 6 6.19 5.73 -1.65
CA ASP A 6 6.48 5.31 -3.02
C ASP A 6 7.41 4.08 -3.11
N SER A 7 7.92 3.62 -1.97
CA SER A 7 8.82 2.48 -1.85
C SER A 7 8.14 1.37 -1.05
N TYR A 8 8.27 0.13 -1.53
CA TYR A 8 7.54 -1.02 -1.00
C TYR A 8 8.50 -2.15 -0.67
N ALA A 9 8.17 -2.92 0.37
CA ALA A 9 8.94 -4.08 0.79
C ALA A 9 8.00 -5.17 1.32
N ALA A 10 8.41 -6.42 1.17
CA ALA A 10 7.68 -7.59 1.65
C ALA A 10 8.62 -8.58 2.34
N GLN A 11 8.12 -9.22 3.40
CA GLN A 11 8.85 -10.28 4.08
C GLN A 11 8.60 -11.62 3.38
N CYS A 12 9.67 -12.31 3.00
CA CYS A 12 9.58 -13.65 2.43
C CYS A 12 9.07 -14.63 3.49
N TRP A 13 8.02 -15.41 3.18
CA TRP A 13 7.46 -16.37 4.13
C TRP A 13 8.43 -17.54 4.43
N LYS A 14 9.32 -17.86 3.49
CA LYS A 14 10.25 -19.00 3.59
C LYS A 14 11.51 -18.70 4.39
N CYS A 15 12.20 -17.59 4.09
CA CYS A 15 13.47 -17.24 4.74
C CYS A 15 13.35 -16.06 5.72
N LEU A 16 12.17 -15.45 5.85
CA LEU A 16 11.86 -14.32 6.74
C LEU A 16 12.65 -13.02 6.47
N LYS A 17 13.48 -13.00 5.42
CA LYS A 17 14.19 -11.81 4.95
C LYS A 17 13.23 -10.83 4.28
N VAL A 18 13.47 -9.54 4.44
CA VAL A 18 12.68 -8.48 3.81
C VAL A 18 13.33 -8.10 2.47
N ARG A 19 12.50 -8.02 1.44
CA ARG A 19 12.90 -7.69 0.06
C ARG A 19 12.19 -6.45 -0.42
N TYR A 20 12.87 -5.63 -1.22
CA TYR A 20 12.19 -4.56 -1.94
C TYR A 20 11.23 -5.16 -2.96
N VAL A 21 10.09 -4.49 -3.12
CA VAL A 21 9.12 -4.82 -4.16
C VAL A 21 9.19 -3.71 -5.21
N GLU A 22 9.48 -4.09 -6.44
CA GLU A 22 9.79 -3.18 -7.55
C GLU A 22 8.64 -2.22 -7.92
N SER A 23 7.40 -2.54 -7.56
CA SER A 23 6.24 -1.74 -7.91
C SER A 23 5.14 -1.83 -6.86
N GLN A 24 4.32 -0.77 -6.82
CA GLN A 24 3.11 -0.77 -6.02
C GLN A 24 2.21 -1.96 -6.40
N GLU A 25 1.96 -2.20 -7.68
CA GLU A 25 1.07 -3.29 -8.15
C GLU A 25 1.49 -4.67 -7.63
N LYS A 26 2.79 -4.98 -7.64
CA LYS A 26 3.30 -6.24 -7.06
C LYS A 26 3.09 -6.29 -5.55
N TYR A 27 3.33 -5.19 -4.85
CA TYR A 27 3.06 -5.10 -3.41
C TYR A 27 1.57 -5.26 -3.11
N GLU A 28 0.70 -4.72 -3.95
CA GLU A 28 -0.75 -4.87 -3.84
C GLU A 28 -1.21 -6.31 -4.04
N GLY A 29 -0.56 -7.06 -4.93
CA GLY A 29 -0.72 -8.52 -5.03
C GLY A 29 -0.41 -9.22 -3.72
N ILE A 30 0.79 -8.99 -3.19
CA ILE A 30 1.24 -9.62 -1.95
C ILE A 30 0.29 -9.31 -0.78
N ARG A 31 -0.10 -8.04 -0.58
CA ARG A 31 -0.99 -7.66 0.55
C ARG A 31 -2.44 -8.14 0.38
N SER A 32 -2.87 -8.41 -0.86
CA SER A 32 -4.23 -8.90 -1.13
C SER A 32 -4.41 -10.37 -0.76
N GLU A 33 -3.32 -11.12 -0.68
CA GLU A 33 -3.29 -12.53 -0.33
C GLU A 33 -3.24 -12.77 1.19
N THR A 34 -3.49 -14.01 1.61
CA THR A 34 -3.36 -14.45 3.00
C THR A 34 -1.88 -14.54 3.41
N PRO A 35 -1.52 -14.21 4.67
CA PRO A 35 -0.14 -14.10 5.12
C PRO A 35 0.71 -15.37 4.97
N GLU A 36 0.08 -16.55 4.99
CA GLU A 36 0.79 -17.82 5.10
C GLU A 36 1.63 -18.17 3.86
N LYS A 37 1.37 -17.56 2.68
CA LYS A 37 2.11 -17.83 1.44
C LYS A 37 2.25 -16.63 0.48
N SER A 38 1.96 -15.42 0.92
CA SER A 38 1.80 -14.28 -0.01
C SER A 38 3.06 -13.81 -0.75
N PHE A 39 4.27 -14.21 -0.29
CA PHE A 39 5.52 -13.82 -0.95
C PHE A 39 6.70 -14.77 -0.69
N GLU A 40 7.22 -15.44 -1.72
CA GLU A 40 8.49 -16.18 -1.69
C GLU A 40 9.53 -15.46 -2.56
N CYS A 41 10.67 -15.08 -1.98
CA CYS A 41 11.76 -14.51 -2.74
C CYS A 41 12.61 -15.58 -3.43
N ARG A 42 13.12 -15.29 -4.63
CA ARG A 42 13.98 -16.22 -5.40
C ARG A 42 15.40 -16.37 -4.83
N SER A 43 15.84 -15.40 -4.01
CA SER A 43 17.20 -15.31 -3.49
C SER A 43 17.23 -15.57 -1.98
N CYS A 44 16.71 -16.72 -1.53
CA CYS A 44 16.65 -17.03 -0.10
C CYS A 44 18.03 -17.14 0.55
N GLU A 45 19.08 -17.49 -0.21
CA GLU A 45 20.45 -17.61 0.29
C GLU A 45 21.12 -16.24 0.49
N GLU A 46 20.78 -15.26 -0.34
CA GLU A 46 21.37 -13.91 -0.29
C GLU A 46 20.95 -13.13 0.98
N PRO A 47 21.77 -12.19 1.48
CA PRO A 47 21.38 -11.24 2.52
C PRO A 47 20.09 -10.49 2.14
N GLY A 48 19.26 -10.11 3.11
CA GLY A 48 18.04 -9.32 2.86
C GLY A 48 18.36 -7.92 2.32
N ASP A 49 17.42 -7.34 1.55
CA ASP A 49 17.66 -6.01 0.95
C ASP A 49 17.43 -4.87 1.95
N VAL A 50 16.65 -5.16 3.00
CA VAL A 50 16.18 -4.19 3.98
C VAL A 50 16.48 -4.67 5.38
N ASP A 51 17.20 -3.85 6.14
CA ASP A 51 17.24 -3.93 7.60
C ASP A 51 16.17 -3.01 8.20
N MET A 52 15.19 -3.59 8.89
CA MET A 52 14.05 -2.86 9.46
C MET A 52 14.43 -2.18 10.78
N ASN A 53 15.26 -1.13 10.71
CA ASN A 53 15.56 -0.30 11.86
C ASN A 53 14.37 0.60 12.22
N PHE A 54 13.60 0.20 13.24
CA PHE A 54 12.43 0.95 13.73
C PHE A 54 12.77 2.24 14.48
N ASP A 55 14.02 2.41 14.90
CA ASP A 55 14.52 3.58 15.63
C ASP A 55 15.16 4.62 14.70
N SER A 56 15.17 4.37 13.38
CA SER A 56 15.70 5.30 12.38
C SER A 56 14.97 6.66 12.42
N PRO A 57 15.69 7.79 12.53
CA PRO A 57 15.08 9.11 12.44
C PRO A 57 14.69 9.47 11.00
N VAL A 58 15.25 8.77 10.00
CA VAL A 58 15.10 9.06 8.57
C VAL A 58 14.02 8.20 7.93
N VAL A 59 13.95 6.92 8.29
CA VAL A 59 13.03 5.94 7.67
C VAL A 59 11.93 5.56 8.65
N ARG A 60 10.68 5.58 8.19
CA ARG A 60 9.51 5.13 8.96
C ARG A 60 8.83 4.01 8.20
N TRP A 61 8.60 2.89 8.87
CA TRP A 61 7.95 1.71 8.30
C TRP A 61 6.45 1.73 8.57
N PHE A 62 5.67 1.39 7.55
CA PHE A 62 4.22 1.29 7.61
C PHE A 62 3.78 -0.07 7.03
N GLN A 63 2.85 -0.73 7.69
CA GLN A 63 2.37 -2.05 7.31
C GLN A 63 0.88 -2.03 7.03
N ASP A 64 0.49 -2.37 5.80
CA ASP A 64 -0.89 -2.67 5.45
C ASP A 64 -1.33 -3.98 6.14
N ARG A 65 -2.62 -4.10 6.48
CA ARG A 65 -3.19 -5.40 6.86
C ARG A 65 -3.33 -6.28 5.61
N ASN A 66 -3.35 -7.60 5.80
CA ASN A 66 -3.63 -8.54 4.71
C ASN A 66 -5.10 -8.47 4.26
N GLY A 67 -5.37 -8.97 3.06
CA GLY A 67 -6.72 -9.03 2.47
C GLY A 67 -7.26 -7.68 2.01
N ILE A 68 -6.42 -6.64 1.91
CA ILE A 68 -6.84 -5.40 1.25
C ILE A 68 -6.83 -5.65 -0.26
N PRO A 69 -7.94 -5.38 -0.99
CA PRO A 69 -7.99 -5.56 -2.45
C PRO A 69 -6.92 -4.78 -3.21
N LYS A 70 -6.54 -5.28 -4.38
CA LYS A 70 -5.73 -4.52 -5.34
C LYS A 70 -6.46 -3.24 -5.74
N THR A 71 -5.71 -2.22 -6.13
CA THR A 71 -6.30 -0.99 -6.67
C THR A 71 -7.06 -1.31 -7.96
N PRO A 72 -8.31 -0.83 -8.11
CA PRO A 72 -9.06 -0.97 -9.35
C PRO A 72 -8.33 -0.34 -10.54
N GLN A 73 -8.47 -0.93 -11.71
CA GLN A 73 -7.84 -0.45 -12.94
C GLN A 73 -8.22 1.01 -13.23
N GLY A 74 -7.27 1.81 -13.71
CA GLY A 74 -7.49 3.23 -14.03
C GLY A 74 -7.44 4.17 -12.81
N LEU A 75 -7.19 3.62 -11.61
CA LEU A 75 -6.91 4.38 -10.40
C LEU A 75 -5.53 4.02 -9.86
N LYS A 76 -4.95 4.93 -9.08
CA LYS A 76 -3.75 4.69 -8.28
C LYS A 76 -4.02 4.95 -6.81
N ARG A 77 -3.76 3.98 -5.93
CA ARG A 77 -3.80 4.21 -4.48
C ARG A 77 -2.60 5.06 -4.07
N ILE A 78 -2.82 6.10 -3.28
CA ILE A 78 -1.79 7.03 -2.79
C ILE A 78 -1.85 7.07 -1.28
N LEU A 79 -0.69 6.91 -0.65
CA LEU A 79 -0.52 7.01 0.79
C LEU A 79 0.21 8.30 1.13
N VAL A 80 -0.40 9.10 1.99
CA VAL A 80 0.19 10.36 2.46
C VAL A 80 0.44 10.24 3.96
N VAL A 81 1.71 10.29 4.37
CA VAL A 81 2.08 10.32 5.78
C VAL A 81 1.73 11.70 6.36
N ARG A 82 0.96 11.72 7.45
CA ARG A 82 0.58 12.94 8.16
C ARG A 82 1.81 13.61 8.75
N ARG A 83 1.73 14.92 9.03
CA ARG A 83 2.83 15.72 9.57
C ARG A 83 3.49 15.12 10.82
N SER A 84 2.73 14.44 11.68
CA SER A 84 3.28 13.79 12.89
C SER A 84 4.13 12.55 12.59
N GLY A 85 4.03 11.97 11.39
CA GLY A 85 4.71 10.71 11.04
C GLY A 85 4.06 9.45 11.62
N GLU A 86 2.96 9.57 12.37
CA GLU A 86 2.33 8.44 13.09
C GLU A 86 1.28 7.70 12.27
N LYS A 87 0.62 8.39 11.34
CA LYS A 87 -0.52 7.89 10.58
C LYS A 87 -0.33 8.26 9.12
N ALA A 88 -0.85 7.41 8.25
CA ALA A 88 -0.99 7.71 6.83
C ALA A 88 -2.48 7.81 6.48
N ASP A 89 -2.80 8.67 5.53
CA ASP A 89 -4.10 8.74 4.89
C ASP A 89 -4.05 8.02 3.55
N VAL A 90 -5.14 7.34 3.21
CA VAL A 90 -5.31 6.63 1.94
C VAL A 90 -6.16 7.50 1.02
N TYR A 91 -5.69 7.64 -0.22
CA TYR A 91 -6.42 8.27 -1.30
C TYR A 91 -6.40 7.36 -2.52
N TYR A 92 -7.37 7.52 -3.40
CA TYR A 92 -7.25 7.03 -4.78
C TYR A 92 -7.08 8.25 -5.68
N GLN A 93 -6.21 8.15 -6.67
CA GLN A 93 -6.03 9.18 -7.67
C GLN A 93 -6.44 8.65 -9.02
N THR A 94 -7.27 9.43 -9.72
CA THR A 94 -7.62 9.15 -11.11
C THR A 94 -6.39 9.36 -11.99
N GLU A 95 -6.32 8.64 -13.10
CA GLU A 95 -5.30 8.87 -14.10
C GLU A 95 -5.46 10.23 -14.82
N ALA A 96 -4.51 10.55 -15.69
CA ALA A 96 -4.54 11.76 -16.50
C ALA A 96 -5.80 11.75 -17.41
N PRO A 97 -6.35 12.92 -17.77
CA PRO A 97 -5.78 14.27 -17.56
C PRO A 97 -6.20 14.94 -16.24
N LYS A 98 -7.27 14.49 -15.58
CA LYS A 98 -7.89 15.24 -14.46
C LYS A 98 -7.31 14.97 -13.07
N ARG A 99 -6.38 13.99 -12.91
CA ARG A 99 -5.64 13.64 -11.67
C ARG A 99 -6.32 14.05 -10.35
N LYS A 100 -7.56 13.61 -10.13
CA LYS A 100 -8.37 13.97 -8.95
C LYS A 100 -8.09 13.00 -7.81
N ARG A 101 -8.00 13.50 -6.57
CA ARG A 101 -7.90 12.66 -5.37
C ARG A 101 -9.29 12.36 -4.80
N LEU A 102 -9.63 11.09 -4.73
CA LEU A 102 -10.81 10.53 -4.08
C LEU A 102 -10.40 10.16 -2.65
N LYS A 103 -11.10 10.71 -1.66
CA LYS A 103 -10.71 10.64 -0.23
C LYS A 103 -11.60 9.70 0.57
N CYS A 104 -12.76 9.31 0.03
CA CYS A 104 -13.72 8.45 0.68
C CYS A 104 -14.59 7.72 -0.35
N PHE A 105 -15.42 6.79 0.12
CA PHE A 105 -16.35 6.04 -0.73
C PHE A 105 -17.32 6.95 -1.50
N LYS A 106 -17.84 8.03 -0.89
CA LYS A 106 -18.72 8.98 -1.58
C LYS A 106 -18.07 9.62 -2.80
N ASP A 107 -16.77 9.94 -2.71
CA ASP A 107 -16.01 10.47 -3.85
C ASP A 107 -15.88 9.45 -4.98
N VAL A 108 -15.71 8.16 -4.61
CA VAL A 108 -15.60 7.05 -5.56
C VAL A 108 -16.92 6.75 -6.23
N THR A 109 -18.03 6.65 -5.48
CA THR A 109 -19.38 6.46 -6.03
C THR A 109 -19.70 7.56 -7.03
N LYS A 110 -19.50 8.82 -6.64
CA LYS A 110 -19.69 9.95 -7.55
C LYS A 110 -18.78 9.87 -8.78
N PHE A 111 -17.53 9.44 -8.61
CA PHE A 111 -16.62 9.26 -9.74
C PHE A 111 -17.11 8.18 -10.71
N ILE A 112 -17.64 7.05 -10.22
CA ILE A 112 -18.20 5.99 -11.05
C ILE A 112 -19.45 6.50 -11.81
N GLU A 113 -20.35 7.22 -11.13
CA GLU A 113 -21.55 7.84 -11.74
C GLU A 113 -21.18 8.85 -12.83
N ASP A 114 -20.15 9.68 -12.59
CA ASP A 114 -19.71 10.72 -13.52
C ASP A 114 -18.89 10.15 -14.72
N ASN A 115 -18.48 8.87 -14.71
CA ASN A 115 -17.56 8.29 -15.70
C ASN A 115 -17.99 6.88 -16.11
N GLU A 116 -18.72 6.77 -17.23
CA GLU A 116 -19.31 5.51 -17.72
C GLU A 116 -18.31 4.35 -17.88
N GLN A 117 -17.05 4.64 -18.21
CA GLN A 117 -15.97 3.65 -18.32
C GLN A 117 -15.65 2.90 -17.00
N PHE A 118 -16.12 3.40 -15.85
CA PHE A 118 -15.96 2.78 -14.54
C PHE A 118 -17.25 2.15 -14.01
N LYS A 119 -18.33 2.07 -14.80
CA LYS A 119 -19.65 1.58 -14.33
C LYS A 119 -19.63 0.15 -13.77
N ASP A 120 -18.70 -0.67 -14.25
CA ASP A 120 -18.55 -2.07 -13.82
C ASP A 120 -17.67 -2.22 -12.56
N MET A 121 -17.02 -1.14 -12.12
CA MET A 121 -16.20 -1.12 -10.91
C MET A 121 -17.10 -1.24 -9.68
N LYS A 122 -16.77 -2.17 -8.80
CA LYS A 122 -17.52 -2.41 -7.57
C LYS A 122 -16.90 -1.64 -6.41
N ILE A 123 -17.74 -1.08 -5.53
CA ILE A 123 -17.27 -0.31 -4.37
C ILE A 123 -16.43 -1.21 -3.42
N GLU A 124 -16.74 -2.50 -3.37
CA GLU A 124 -16.04 -3.50 -2.56
C GLU A 124 -14.58 -3.72 -2.99
N GLU A 125 -14.23 -3.34 -4.23
CA GLU A 125 -12.85 -3.38 -4.73
C GLU A 125 -12.01 -2.20 -4.18
N VAL A 126 -12.64 -1.24 -3.50
CA VAL A 126 -11.99 -0.08 -2.92
C VAL A 126 -11.84 -0.25 -1.41
N SER A 127 -10.65 0.11 -0.90
CA SER A 127 -10.38 0.09 0.53
C SER A 127 -9.56 1.30 0.97
N PHE A 128 -10.13 2.05 1.90
CA PHE A 128 -9.45 3.14 2.59
C PHE A 128 -8.74 2.68 3.88
N ALA A 129 -8.52 1.36 4.03
CA ALA A 129 -7.74 0.83 5.15
C ALA A 129 -6.32 1.37 5.10
N ALA A 130 -5.94 2.18 6.09
CA ALA A 130 -4.63 2.79 6.18
C ALA A 130 -3.60 1.83 6.79
N PRO A 131 -2.34 1.87 6.32
CA PRO A 131 -1.28 1.10 6.92
C PRO A 131 -0.95 1.66 8.31
N LYS A 132 -0.55 0.78 9.22
CA LYS A 132 -0.16 1.14 10.58
C LYS A 132 1.33 1.39 10.64
N ARG A 133 1.75 2.44 11.34
CA ARG A 133 3.17 2.66 11.64
C ARG A 133 3.70 1.47 12.44
N MET A 134 4.75 0.83 11.94
CA MET A 134 5.48 -0.19 12.67
C MET A 134 6.34 0.47 13.74
N LYS A 135 6.35 -0.13 14.93
CA LYS A 135 7.17 0.28 16.07
C LYS A 135 7.78 -0.98 16.67
N LYS A 136 8.93 -0.82 17.33
CA LYS A 136 9.49 -1.88 18.16
C LYS A 136 8.41 -2.35 19.16
N LYS A 137 8.18 -3.66 19.23
CA LYS A 137 7.29 -4.21 20.27
C LYS A 137 7.92 -3.87 21.61
N LYS A 138 7.17 -3.19 22.49
CA LYS A 138 7.59 -3.04 23.88
C LYS A 138 7.52 -4.43 24.49
N VAL A 139 8.68 -4.96 24.87
CA VAL A 139 8.81 -6.17 25.68
C VAL A 139 8.32 -5.85 27.09
#